data_AF-A0A9P9FV28-F1
#
_entry.id   AF-A0A9P9FV28-F1
#
_cell.length_a   1.000
_cell.length_b   1.000
_cell.length_c   1.000
_cell.angle_alpha   90.00
_cell.angle_beta   90.00
_cell.angle_gamma   90.00
#
_symmetry.space_group_name_H-M   'P 1'
#
loop_
_entity.id
_entity.type
_entity.pdbx_description
1 polymer ?
#
loop_
_entity_poly.entity_id
_entity_poly.type
_entity_poly.pdbx_seq_one_letter_code
_entity_poly.pdbx_strand_id
1 'polypeptide(L)'
;MATTPTVHATFSVTSGRLCFGDLENIWQGASTEPVHGVPTFSALQGGTIKQFDFKYNLPAENGTWNAIQLVDVASQNVCGWLATHADVDPAQEVDKILRVSGAPYENNSGSRFNNEDTKAEGVLVVNRYDWGYYTHDRIQVNGIETLDDYDPDMAESVGLVDYERAKDQVTKWKDQHPSKRTASDNALWLRIPDGEYKFGRFGYNDARTAARSFLFFTTNTEFCMTALAGCSQPLRREEDV
;
A
#
# COMPACT_ATOMS: atom_id res chain seq x y z
N MET A 1 21.99 19.84 -1.78
CA MET A 1 22.33 18.80 -0.78
C MET A 1 21.51 17.58 -1.15
N ALA A 2 22.14 16.43 -1.38
CA ALA A 2 21.39 15.19 -1.55
C ALA A 2 20.85 14.80 -0.19
N THR A 3 19.54 14.92 -0.03
CA THR A 3 18.81 14.58 1.18
C THR A 3 18.40 13.12 1.08
N THR A 4 18.95 12.27 1.94
CA THR A 4 18.54 10.88 2.06
C THR A 4 17.14 10.81 2.68
N PRO A 5 16.24 9.95 2.18
CA PRO A 5 14.93 9.75 2.78
C PRO A 5 15.03 9.37 4.27
N THR A 6 14.19 9.97 5.10
CA THR A 6 14.09 9.68 6.52
C THR A 6 13.19 8.47 6.75
N VAL A 7 13.76 7.39 7.30
CA VAL A 7 12.97 6.22 7.71
C VAL A 7 12.15 6.56 8.96
N HIS A 8 10.85 6.35 8.88
CA HIS A 8 9.90 6.59 9.97
C HIS A 8 9.77 5.38 10.90
N ALA A 9 9.65 4.19 10.32
CA ALA A 9 9.54 2.93 11.06
C ALA A 9 10.15 1.79 10.25
N THR A 10 10.42 0.67 10.92
CA THR A 10 10.90 -0.56 10.26
C THR A 10 10.13 -1.76 10.78
N PHE A 11 10.01 -2.79 9.95
CA PHE A 11 9.51 -4.11 10.34
C PHE A 11 10.23 -5.20 9.52
N SER A 12 10.07 -6.45 9.93
CA SER A 12 10.68 -7.59 9.25
C SER A 12 9.62 -8.48 8.60
N VAL A 13 9.93 -8.95 7.39
CA VAL A 13 9.23 -10.04 6.72
C VAL A 13 10.11 -11.28 6.84
N THR A 14 9.57 -12.35 7.41
CA THR A 14 10.30 -13.59 7.68
C THR A 14 9.66 -14.80 7.02
N SER A 15 8.35 -14.75 6.78
CA SER A 15 7.57 -15.79 6.11
C SER A 15 7.72 -15.79 4.57
N GLY A 16 8.41 -14.80 4.00
CA GLY A 16 8.50 -14.55 2.56
C GLY A 16 7.21 -13.98 1.97
N ARG A 17 6.30 -13.49 2.81
CA ARG A 17 4.93 -13.12 2.43
C ARG A 17 4.37 -12.01 3.30
N LEU A 18 3.50 -11.21 2.72
CA LEU A 18 2.76 -10.15 3.40
C LEU A 18 1.26 -10.38 3.31
N CYS A 19 0.56 -10.06 4.38
CA CYS A 19 -0.86 -9.71 4.38
C CYS A 19 -1.00 -8.18 4.40
N PHE A 20 -2.00 -7.64 3.71
CA PHE A 20 -2.16 -6.19 3.58
C PHE A 20 -3.62 -5.71 3.56
N GLY A 21 -3.82 -4.42 3.82
CA GLY A 21 -5.12 -3.74 3.77
C GLY A 21 -5.68 -3.43 5.15
N ASP A 22 -7.01 -3.38 5.25
CA ASP A 22 -7.68 -3.20 6.54
C ASP A 22 -7.56 -4.45 7.42
N LEU A 23 -8.01 -4.39 8.68
CA LEU A 23 -7.94 -5.54 9.59
C LEU A 23 -8.65 -6.78 9.02
N GLU A 24 -9.81 -6.59 8.38
CA GLU A 24 -10.55 -7.67 7.71
C GLU A 24 -9.76 -8.27 6.54
N ASN A 25 -9.08 -7.43 5.74
CA ASN A 25 -8.26 -7.85 4.62
C ASN A 25 -7.04 -8.64 5.09
N ILE A 26 -6.35 -8.15 6.12
CA ILE A 26 -5.19 -8.83 6.69
C ILE A 26 -5.59 -10.20 7.25
N TRP A 27 -6.73 -10.27 7.94
CA TRP A 27 -7.23 -11.54 8.47
C TRP A 27 -7.63 -12.52 7.35
N GLN A 28 -8.33 -12.04 6.32
CA GLN A 28 -8.68 -12.83 5.15
C GLN A 28 -7.42 -13.34 4.44
N GLY A 29 -6.43 -12.47 4.27
CA GLY A 29 -5.12 -12.83 3.72
C GLY A 29 -4.47 -13.96 4.48
N ALA A 30 -4.48 -13.89 5.81
CA ALA A 30 -3.94 -14.94 6.68
C ALA A 30 -4.80 -16.22 6.77
N SER A 31 -6.01 -16.20 6.20
CA SER A 31 -6.98 -17.31 6.24
C SER A 31 -7.18 -17.97 4.88
N THR A 32 -6.50 -17.48 3.85
CA THR A 32 -6.57 -18.01 2.49
C THR A 32 -5.24 -18.63 2.08
N GLU A 33 -5.30 -19.50 1.07
CA GLU A 33 -4.12 -20.14 0.51
C GLU A 33 -3.10 -19.11 0.03
N PRO A 34 -1.80 -19.33 0.27
CA PRO A 34 -0.73 -18.50 -0.23
C PRO A 34 -0.80 -18.24 -1.74
N VAL A 35 -0.98 -16.98 -2.13
CA VAL A 35 -0.73 -16.51 -3.51
C VAL A 35 0.75 -16.67 -3.89
N HIS A 36 1.01 -17.09 -5.12
CA HIS A 36 2.34 -17.26 -5.71
C HIS A 36 2.55 -16.34 -6.92
N GLY A 37 3.74 -15.74 -7.02
CA GLY A 37 4.13 -14.82 -8.10
C GLY A 37 3.35 -13.50 -8.13
N VAL A 38 3.56 -12.71 -9.19
CA VAL A 38 2.68 -11.58 -9.52
C VAL A 38 1.31 -12.15 -9.90
N PRO A 39 0.22 -11.78 -9.20
CA PRO A 39 -1.06 -12.36 -9.51
C PRO A 39 -1.51 -11.93 -10.92
N THR A 40 -2.02 -12.88 -11.69
CA THR A 40 -2.52 -12.62 -13.04
C THR A 40 -4.00 -12.30 -12.92
N PHE A 41 -4.38 -11.05 -13.16
CA PHE A 41 -5.74 -10.62 -12.91
C PHE A 41 -6.57 -10.54 -14.19
N SER A 42 -7.67 -11.28 -14.22
CA SER A 42 -8.83 -10.96 -15.03
C SER A 42 -9.76 -10.07 -14.20
N ALA A 43 -10.17 -8.91 -14.74
CA ALA A 43 -11.20 -8.09 -14.09
C ALA A 43 -12.46 -8.93 -13.84
N LEU A 44 -13.11 -8.74 -12.68
CA LEU A 44 -14.39 -9.39 -12.40
C LEU A 44 -15.39 -9.04 -13.51
N GLN A 45 -16.04 -10.06 -14.08
CA GLN A 45 -17.05 -9.86 -15.11
C GLN A 45 -18.34 -9.34 -14.49
N GLY A 46 -18.76 -8.12 -14.85
CA GLY A 46 -20.06 -7.54 -14.50
C GLY A 46 -19.98 -6.10 -13.97
N GLY A 47 -21.01 -5.30 -14.25
CA GLY A 47 -21.11 -3.90 -13.81
C GLY A 47 -20.27 -2.89 -14.61
N THR A 48 -20.31 -1.63 -14.19
CA THR A 48 -19.49 -0.52 -14.77
C THR A 48 -18.16 -0.33 -14.05
N ILE A 49 -17.96 -1.01 -12.91
CA ILE A 49 -16.77 -0.89 -12.05
C ILE A 49 -15.86 -2.08 -12.30
N LYS A 50 -14.60 -1.84 -12.65
CA LYS A 50 -13.56 -2.88 -12.71
C LYS A 50 -13.00 -3.10 -11.32
N GLN A 51 -13.20 -4.30 -10.79
CA GLN A 51 -12.64 -4.76 -9.51
C GLN A 51 -11.82 -6.03 -9.75
N PHE A 52 -10.76 -6.19 -8.96
CA PHE A 52 -9.94 -7.38 -8.92
C PHE A 52 -10.18 -8.16 -7.63
N ASP A 53 -10.31 -9.49 -7.72
CA ASP A 53 -10.41 -10.37 -6.55
C ASP A 53 -9.02 -10.55 -5.92
N PHE A 54 -8.75 -9.78 -4.87
CA PHE A 54 -7.54 -9.91 -4.09
C PHE A 54 -7.73 -10.90 -2.95
N LYS A 55 -6.75 -11.78 -2.76
CA LYS A 55 -6.65 -12.61 -1.54
C LYS A 55 -5.99 -11.88 -0.39
N TYR A 56 -5.61 -10.61 -0.55
CA TYR A 56 -4.96 -9.77 0.47
C TYR A 56 -3.70 -10.38 1.11
N ASN A 57 -3.06 -11.31 0.39
CA ASN A 57 -1.75 -11.83 0.71
C ASN A 57 -0.93 -12.02 -0.57
N LEU A 58 0.38 -11.81 -0.50
CA LEU A 58 1.29 -11.92 -1.65
C LEU A 58 2.71 -12.32 -1.22
N PRO A 59 3.54 -12.87 -2.13
CA PRO A 59 4.96 -13.07 -1.87
C PRO A 59 5.70 -11.73 -1.70
N ALA A 60 6.60 -11.66 -0.74
CA ALA A 60 7.36 -10.46 -0.40
C ALA A 60 8.81 -10.81 -0.08
N GLU A 61 9.73 -9.89 -0.36
CA GLU A 61 11.15 -10.06 -0.03
C GLU A 61 11.32 -10.23 1.48
N ASN A 62 12.07 -11.27 1.85
CA ASN A 62 12.45 -11.52 3.22
C ASN A 62 13.49 -10.51 3.68
N GLY A 63 13.36 -10.04 4.91
CA GLY A 63 14.31 -9.11 5.52
C GLY A 63 13.63 -7.89 6.10
N THR A 64 14.42 -6.83 6.27
CA THR A 64 13.98 -5.58 6.86
C THR A 64 13.32 -4.70 5.80
N TRP A 65 12.18 -4.13 6.16
CA TRP A 65 11.45 -3.15 5.36
C TRP A 65 11.37 -1.83 6.11
N ASN A 66 11.60 -0.75 5.39
CA ASN A 66 11.56 0.63 5.86
C ASN A 66 10.25 1.29 5.44
N ALA A 67 9.55 1.91 6.37
CA ALA A 67 8.44 2.81 6.11
C ALA A 67 8.97 4.25 6.03
N ILE A 68 8.69 4.93 4.93
CA ILE A 68 9.07 6.32 4.67
C ILE A 68 7.78 7.08 4.37
N GLN A 69 7.60 8.23 5.03
CA GLN A 69 6.46 9.10 4.77
C GLN A 69 6.63 9.79 3.42
N LEU A 70 5.53 9.95 2.70
CA LEU A 70 5.43 10.93 1.63
C LEU A 70 4.81 12.18 2.22
N VAL A 71 5.43 13.32 1.94
CA VAL A 71 5.02 14.62 2.46
C VAL A 71 4.76 15.60 1.32
N ASP A 72 3.70 16.38 1.45
CA ASP A 72 3.48 17.54 0.60
C ASP A 72 4.62 18.54 0.80
N VAL A 73 5.22 19.02 -0.29
CA VAL A 73 6.42 19.86 -0.25
C VAL A 73 6.15 21.19 0.44
N ALA A 74 4.96 21.77 0.26
CA ALA A 74 4.61 23.08 0.80
C ALA A 74 4.24 23.03 2.30
N SER A 75 3.36 22.12 2.68
CA SER A 75 2.79 22.01 4.03
C SER A 75 3.56 21.07 4.94
N GLN A 76 4.37 20.16 4.37
CA GLN A 76 5.03 19.06 5.09
C GLN A 76 4.05 18.06 5.73
N ASN A 77 2.77 18.11 5.35
CA ASN A 77 1.77 17.16 5.81
C ASN A 77 1.98 15.80 5.14
N VAL A 78 1.71 14.73 5.90
CA VAL A 78 1.77 13.35 5.38
C VAL A 78 0.63 13.12 4.40
N CYS A 79 0.96 12.81 3.15
CA CYS A 79 -0.01 12.54 2.08
C CYS A 79 0.11 11.12 1.51
N GLY A 80 1.05 10.31 2.01
CA GLY A 80 1.28 8.96 1.54
C GLY A 80 2.38 8.25 2.32
N TRP A 81 2.65 7.01 1.93
CA TRP A 81 3.70 6.18 2.50
C TRP A 81 4.35 5.31 1.44
N LEU A 82 5.66 5.11 1.57
CA LEU A 82 6.40 4.06 0.89
C LEU A 82 6.90 3.09 1.95
N ALA A 83 6.47 1.83 1.89
CA ALA A 83 7.16 0.73 2.55
C ALA A 83 8.07 0.06 1.52
N THR A 84 9.35 -0.11 1.81
CA THR A 84 10.31 -0.71 0.86
C THR A 84 11.35 -1.56 1.57
N HIS A 85 11.79 -2.64 0.95
CA HIS A 85 12.88 -3.47 1.45
C HIS A 85 14.16 -2.63 1.61
N ALA A 86 14.95 -2.91 2.65
CA ALA A 86 16.09 -2.08 3.05
C ALA A 86 17.19 -1.98 1.99
N ASP A 87 17.31 -2.99 1.12
CA ASP A 87 18.30 -3.02 0.04
C ASP A 87 17.83 -2.30 -1.25
N VAL A 88 16.66 -1.67 -1.22
CA VAL A 88 16.06 -0.99 -2.39
C VAL A 88 16.22 0.51 -2.24
N ASP A 89 16.71 1.18 -3.29
CA ASP A 89 16.74 2.65 -3.36
C ASP A 89 15.30 3.19 -3.43
N PRO A 90 14.84 3.97 -2.42
CA PRO A 90 13.45 4.41 -2.35
C PRO A 90 13.03 5.29 -3.53
N ALA A 91 13.93 6.15 -4.03
CA ALA A 91 13.61 7.09 -5.08
C ALA A 91 13.49 6.39 -6.45
N GLN A 92 14.41 5.48 -6.76
CA GLN A 92 14.35 4.66 -7.98
C GLN A 92 13.13 3.75 -8.00
N GLU A 93 12.74 3.19 -6.85
CA GLU A 93 11.59 2.31 -6.77
C GLU A 93 10.27 3.07 -6.95
N VAL A 94 10.15 4.26 -6.34
CA VAL A 94 8.98 5.13 -6.58
C VAL A 94 8.92 5.57 -8.04
N ASP A 95 10.05 5.99 -8.64
CA ASP A 95 10.10 6.37 -10.06
C ASP A 95 9.63 5.21 -10.97
N LYS A 96 10.11 3.99 -10.72
CA LYS A 96 9.67 2.78 -11.42
C LYS A 96 8.15 2.59 -11.33
N ILE A 97 7.57 2.70 -10.12
CA ILE A 97 6.12 2.53 -9.91
C ILE A 97 5.34 3.62 -10.64
N LEU A 98 5.69 4.89 -10.41
CA LEU A 98 4.96 6.05 -10.91
C LEU A 98 5.02 6.17 -12.44
N ARG A 99 6.07 5.64 -13.07
CA ARG A 99 6.20 5.58 -14.53
C ARG A 99 5.04 4.85 -15.21
N VAL A 100 4.50 3.82 -14.57
CA VAL A 100 3.40 3.00 -15.14
C VAL A 100 2.08 3.11 -14.39
N SER A 101 2.09 3.54 -13.13
CA SER A 101 0.87 3.70 -12.34
C SER A 101 1.06 4.66 -11.15
N GLY A 102 0.75 5.93 -11.38
CA GLY A 102 0.70 6.99 -10.37
C GLY A 102 -0.71 7.27 -9.84
N ALA A 103 -0.93 8.52 -9.42
CA ALA A 103 -2.20 8.96 -8.87
C ALA A 103 -3.25 9.02 -9.98
N PRO A 104 -4.44 8.39 -9.81
CA PRO A 104 -5.45 8.36 -10.85
C PRO A 104 -5.81 9.72 -11.43
N TYR A 105 -5.81 10.77 -10.62
CA TYR A 105 -6.31 12.10 -10.99
C TYR A 105 -5.21 13.08 -11.39
N GLU A 106 -3.93 12.69 -11.28
CA GLU A 106 -2.80 13.46 -11.78
C GLU A 106 -2.61 13.17 -13.28
N ASN A 107 -2.23 14.17 -14.06
CA ASN A 107 -1.99 14.03 -15.50
C ASN A 107 -0.81 13.08 -15.77
N ASN A 108 -0.85 12.39 -16.92
CA ASN A 108 0.21 11.49 -17.38
C ASN A 108 0.64 10.43 -16.34
N SER A 109 -0.28 9.95 -15.50
CA SER A 109 0.02 9.05 -14.36
C SER A 109 -0.07 7.56 -14.67
N GLY A 110 0.16 7.18 -15.93
CA GLY A 110 0.09 5.79 -16.37
C GLY A 110 -1.29 5.14 -16.18
N SER A 111 -1.30 3.82 -16.03
CA SER A 111 -2.51 3.02 -15.95
C SER A 111 -3.10 3.03 -14.54
N ARG A 112 -4.41 3.24 -14.47
CA ARG A 112 -5.19 3.02 -13.25
C ARG A 112 -5.52 1.56 -13.01
N PHE A 113 -5.22 0.64 -13.93
CA PHE A 113 -5.58 -0.78 -13.82
C PHE A 113 -4.37 -1.66 -14.05
N ASN A 114 -4.42 -2.89 -13.51
CA ASN A 114 -3.47 -3.91 -13.92
C ASN A 114 -3.60 -4.15 -15.43
N ASN A 115 -2.54 -3.92 -16.18
CA ASN A 115 -2.46 -4.09 -17.63
C ASN A 115 -1.09 -4.68 -18.02
N GLU A 116 -0.82 -4.81 -19.33
CA GLU A 116 0.46 -5.34 -19.80
C GLU A 116 1.67 -4.47 -19.40
N ASP A 117 1.52 -3.14 -19.32
CA ASP A 117 2.60 -2.23 -18.92
C ASP A 117 2.94 -2.37 -17.45
N THR A 118 1.94 -2.39 -16.57
CA THR A 118 2.16 -2.58 -15.12
C THR A 118 2.74 -3.98 -14.88
N LYS A 119 2.26 -4.99 -15.59
CA LYS A 119 2.82 -6.36 -15.52
C LYS A 119 4.26 -6.41 -16.03
N ALA A 120 4.60 -5.66 -17.09
CA ALA A 120 5.94 -5.57 -17.64
C ALA A 120 6.93 -4.92 -16.67
N GLU A 121 6.50 -3.92 -15.90
CA GLU A 121 7.34 -3.31 -14.87
C GLU A 121 7.29 -4.05 -13.53
N GLY A 122 6.46 -5.09 -13.39
CA GLY A 122 6.27 -5.79 -12.11
C GLY A 122 5.57 -4.91 -11.06
N VAL A 123 4.62 -4.10 -11.50
CA VAL A 123 3.78 -3.24 -10.66
C VAL A 123 2.39 -3.84 -10.56
N LEU A 124 1.95 -4.07 -9.33
CA LEU A 124 0.61 -4.51 -9.00
C LEU A 124 -0.22 -3.33 -8.47
N VAL A 125 -1.32 -3.06 -9.14
CA VAL A 125 -2.25 -1.96 -8.87
C VAL A 125 -3.40 -2.44 -7.98
N VAL A 126 -3.55 -1.80 -6.81
CA VAL A 126 -4.70 -1.94 -5.90
C VAL A 126 -5.47 -0.62 -5.91
N ASN A 127 -6.69 -0.61 -6.45
CA ASN A 127 -7.52 0.58 -6.56
C ASN A 127 -8.52 0.73 -5.41
N ARG A 128 -9.16 1.91 -5.37
CA ARG A 128 -10.27 2.24 -4.48
C ARG A 128 -11.30 1.11 -4.28
N TYR A 129 -11.67 0.38 -5.33
CA TYR A 129 -12.70 -0.66 -5.25
C TYR A 129 -12.15 -2.06 -4.94
N ASP A 130 -10.84 -2.20 -4.84
CA ASP A 130 -10.18 -3.49 -4.59
C ASP A 130 -10.03 -3.79 -3.09
N TRP A 131 -10.46 -2.89 -2.21
CA TRP A 131 -10.40 -3.05 -0.74
C TRP A 131 -11.68 -3.70 -0.19
N GLY A 132 -11.56 -4.33 0.99
CA GLY A 132 -12.58 -5.24 1.55
C GLY A 132 -13.99 -4.67 1.62
N TYR A 133 -14.12 -3.38 1.96
CA TYR A 133 -15.40 -2.67 2.00
C TYR A 133 -16.26 -2.83 0.73
N TYR A 134 -15.63 -2.92 -0.45
CA TYR A 134 -16.29 -3.02 -1.75
C TYR A 134 -16.36 -4.45 -2.29
N THR A 135 -15.79 -5.43 -1.59
CA THR A 135 -15.91 -6.84 -1.96
C THR A 135 -17.20 -7.42 -1.39
N HIS A 136 -17.86 -8.29 -2.15
CA HIS A 136 -19.21 -8.80 -1.84
C HIS A 136 -19.25 -9.75 -0.63
N ASP A 137 -18.09 -10.11 -0.09
CA ASP A 137 -17.94 -10.98 1.07
C ASP A 137 -17.43 -10.17 2.26
N ARG A 138 -18.33 -9.41 2.91
CA ARG A 138 -18.07 -8.93 4.28
C ARG A 138 -18.00 -10.15 5.19
N ILE A 139 -16.84 -10.81 5.22
CA ILE A 139 -16.57 -11.88 6.16
C ILE A 139 -16.58 -11.20 7.53
N GLN A 140 -17.60 -11.50 8.34
CA GLN A 140 -17.51 -11.27 9.78
C GLN A 140 -16.36 -12.10 10.29
N VAL A 141 -15.18 -11.50 10.34
CA VAL A 141 -14.01 -12.10 10.92
C VAL A 141 -14.29 -12.23 12.40
N ASN A 142 -14.63 -13.41 12.92
CA ASN A 142 -14.70 -13.68 14.37
C ASN A 142 -15.49 -12.64 15.21
N GLY A 143 -16.51 -11.98 14.65
CA GLY A 143 -17.23 -10.91 15.35
C GLY A 143 -16.41 -9.62 15.56
N ILE A 144 -15.47 -9.29 14.65
CA ILE A 144 -14.82 -7.98 14.63
C ILE A 144 -15.89 -6.92 14.28
N GLU A 145 -16.46 -6.31 15.32
CA GLU A 145 -17.03 -4.97 15.24
C GLU A 145 -15.83 -4.01 15.24
N THR A 146 -15.42 -3.55 14.06
CA THR A 146 -14.36 -2.54 13.96
C THR A 146 -14.90 -1.20 14.47
N LEU A 147 -14.11 -0.50 15.29
CA LEU A 147 -14.36 0.93 15.61
C LEU A 147 -14.16 1.85 14.38
N ASP A 148 -13.89 1.29 13.20
CA ASP A 148 -13.53 1.99 11.98
C ASP A 148 -14.77 2.63 11.28
N ASP A 149 -15.99 2.45 11.80
CA ASP A 149 -17.23 3.02 11.22
C ASP A 149 -17.37 4.55 11.36
N TYR A 150 -16.54 5.19 12.19
CA TYR A 150 -16.43 6.65 12.29
C TYR A 150 -15.03 7.06 12.74
N ASP A 151 -14.12 7.32 11.81
CA ASP A 151 -12.89 8.06 12.10
C ASP A 151 -13.18 9.57 11.96
N PRO A 152 -13.28 10.34 13.07
CA PRO A 152 -13.52 11.78 13.01
C PRO A 152 -12.44 12.54 12.24
N ASP A 153 -11.25 11.94 12.09
CA ASP A 153 -10.11 12.52 11.38
C ASP A 153 -10.12 12.20 9.87
N MET A 154 -11.18 11.53 9.37
CA MET A 154 -11.35 11.15 7.96
C MET A 154 -10.07 10.54 7.36
N ALA A 155 -9.39 9.68 8.13
CA ALA A 155 -8.10 9.15 7.74
C ALA A 155 -8.24 7.84 6.97
N GLU A 156 -7.37 7.65 5.99
CA GLU A 156 -7.21 6.36 5.32
C GLU A 156 -6.03 5.62 5.93
N SER A 157 -6.19 4.33 6.18
CA SER A 157 -5.14 3.50 6.77
C SER A 157 -5.06 2.14 6.13
N VAL A 158 -3.87 1.55 6.14
CA VAL A 158 -3.64 0.14 5.78
C VAL A 158 -2.55 -0.45 6.65
N GLY A 159 -2.68 -1.73 6.96
CA GLY A 159 -1.60 -2.51 7.56
C GLY A 159 -0.80 -3.27 6.51
N LEU A 160 0.48 -3.49 6.81
CA LEU A 160 1.33 -4.50 6.18
C LEU A 160 1.84 -5.42 7.29
N VAL A 161 1.60 -6.72 7.19
CA VAL A 161 1.96 -7.66 8.24
C VAL A 161 2.59 -8.90 7.64
N ASP A 162 3.65 -9.40 8.27
CA ASP A 162 4.18 -10.74 7.94
C ASP A 162 3.04 -11.77 8.02
N TYR A 163 2.95 -12.63 7.00
CA TYR A 163 1.85 -13.58 6.83
C TYR A 163 1.64 -14.48 8.05
N GLU A 164 2.72 -14.99 8.66
CA GLU A 164 2.62 -15.90 9.82
C GLU A 164 2.22 -15.18 11.11
N ARG A 165 2.36 -13.84 11.15
CA ARG A 165 2.04 -13.01 12.31
C ARG A 165 0.72 -12.25 12.17
N ALA A 166 0.11 -12.30 10.99
CA ALA A 166 -1.05 -11.50 10.63
C ALA A 166 -2.24 -11.64 11.58
N LYS A 167 -2.67 -12.85 11.94
CA LYS A 167 -3.82 -13.07 12.84
C LYS A 167 -3.57 -12.55 14.26
N ASP A 168 -2.37 -12.80 14.79
CA ASP A 168 -1.98 -12.34 16.12
C ASP A 168 -1.94 -10.81 16.15
N GLN A 169 -1.41 -10.18 15.10
CA GLN A 169 -1.34 -8.72 15.01
C GLN A 169 -2.72 -8.08 14.86
N VAL A 170 -3.61 -8.64 14.03
CA VAL A 170 -4.99 -8.17 13.91
C VAL A 170 -5.71 -8.26 15.26
N THR A 171 -5.49 -9.34 16.01
CA THR A 171 -6.08 -9.52 17.35
C THR A 171 -5.61 -8.45 18.34
N LYS A 172 -4.38 -7.94 18.20
CA LYS A 172 -3.88 -6.82 19.02
C LYS A 172 -4.46 -5.47 18.61
N TRP A 173 -4.68 -5.25 17.31
CA TRP A 173 -5.12 -3.96 16.77
C TRP A 173 -6.64 -3.76 16.75
N LYS A 174 -7.44 -4.83 16.75
CA LYS A 174 -8.91 -4.76 16.59
C LYS A 174 -9.61 -3.86 17.62
N ASP A 175 -9.11 -3.83 18.86
CA ASP A 175 -9.70 -3.04 19.94
C ASP A 175 -9.06 -1.64 20.05
N GLN A 176 -8.22 -1.26 19.07
CA GLN A 176 -7.55 0.03 19.02
C GLN A 176 -8.13 0.88 17.89
N HIS A 177 -8.35 2.16 18.19
CA HIS A 177 -8.61 3.17 17.16
C HIS A 177 -7.46 3.20 16.15
N PRO A 178 -7.72 3.36 14.83
CA PRO A 178 -6.67 3.39 13.80
C PRO A 178 -5.49 4.31 14.13
N SER A 179 -5.74 5.50 14.69
CA SER A 179 -4.68 6.45 15.09
C SER A 179 -3.78 5.98 16.25
N LYS A 180 -4.16 4.93 16.96
CA LYS A 180 -3.39 4.35 18.09
C LYS A 180 -2.65 3.07 17.70
N ARG A 181 -2.94 2.49 16.53
CA ARG A 181 -2.24 1.31 16.03
C ARG A 181 -0.81 1.70 15.68
N THR A 182 0.15 1.01 16.25
CA THR A 182 1.59 1.26 16.07
C THR A 182 2.27 0.09 15.38
N ALA A 183 3.41 0.38 14.75
CA ALA A 183 4.28 -0.62 14.16
C ALA A 183 4.79 -1.61 15.23
N SER A 184 5.08 -2.83 14.81
CA SER A 184 5.74 -3.88 15.59
C SER A 184 6.86 -4.52 14.75
N ASP A 185 7.61 -5.43 15.34
CA ASP A 185 8.72 -6.11 14.66
C ASP A 185 8.32 -6.79 13.34
N ASN A 186 7.04 -7.12 13.14
CA ASN A 186 6.54 -7.87 12.00
C ASN A 186 5.33 -7.17 11.34
N ALA A 187 5.08 -5.91 11.67
CA ALA A 187 3.90 -5.20 11.19
C ALA A 187 4.09 -3.69 11.09
N LEU A 188 3.52 -3.09 10.05
CA LEU A 188 3.34 -1.66 9.91
C LEU A 188 1.87 -1.31 9.86
N TRP A 189 1.53 -0.16 10.43
CA TRP A 189 0.25 0.50 10.24
C TRP A 189 0.51 1.87 9.60
N LEU A 190 0.08 2.04 8.36
CA LEU A 190 0.32 3.23 7.55
C LEU A 190 -0.97 4.06 7.55
N ARG A 191 -0.92 5.27 8.11
CA ARG A 191 -2.09 6.15 8.24
C ARG A 191 -1.85 7.48 7.53
N ILE A 192 -2.83 7.92 6.75
CA ILE A 192 -2.85 9.21 6.06
C ILE A 192 -4.05 9.99 6.62
N PRO A 193 -3.82 11.06 7.43
CA PRO A 193 -4.90 11.94 7.90
C PRO A 193 -5.62 12.63 6.74
N ASP A 194 -6.88 12.99 6.92
CA ASP A 194 -7.67 13.77 5.94
C ASP A 194 -7.63 13.18 4.51
N GLY A 195 -7.65 11.85 4.43
CA GLY A 195 -7.55 11.09 3.19
C GLY A 195 -8.93 10.70 2.66
N GLU A 196 -9.15 10.87 1.36
CA GLU A 196 -10.32 10.29 0.69
C GLU A 196 -9.86 9.30 -0.37
N TYR A 197 -10.43 8.09 -0.34
CA TYR A 197 -10.13 6.98 -1.24
C TYR A 197 -8.67 6.53 -1.23
N LYS A 198 -8.46 5.30 -0.78
CA LYS A 198 -7.12 4.74 -0.71
C LYS A 198 -6.69 3.96 -1.95
N PHE A 199 -5.41 4.06 -2.28
CA PHE A 199 -4.77 3.40 -3.41
C PHE A 199 -3.45 2.77 -2.96
N GLY A 200 -3.12 1.61 -3.54
CA GLY A 200 -1.90 0.88 -3.26
C GLY A 200 -1.19 0.45 -4.53
N ARG A 201 0.14 0.48 -4.55
CA ARG A 201 0.95 -0.07 -5.65
C ARG A 201 2.06 -0.91 -5.05
N PHE A 202 2.11 -2.20 -5.38
CA PHE A 202 3.25 -3.04 -5.02
C PHE A 202 4.26 -3.04 -6.17
N GLY A 203 5.52 -2.75 -5.87
CA GLY A 203 6.63 -2.99 -6.78
C GLY A 203 7.26 -4.35 -6.48
N TYR A 204 7.42 -5.16 -7.51
CA TYR A 204 8.08 -6.46 -7.43
C TYR A 204 9.56 -6.34 -7.80
N ASN A 205 10.34 -7.32 -7.32
CA ASN A 205 11.71 -7.53 -7.76
C ASN A 205 11.79 -7.79 -9.28
N ASP A 206 13.00 -7.73 -9.82
CA ASP A 206 13.22 -7.80 -11.27
C ASP A 206 12.83 -9.19 -11.84
N ALA A 207 12.93 -10.24 -11.00
CA ALA A 207 12.46 -11.58 -11.32
C ALA A 207 10.93 -11.73 -11.26
N ARG A 208 10.21 -10.72 -10.75
CA ARG A 208 8.75 -10.69 -10.56
C ARG A 208 8.23 -11.84 -9.71
N THR A 209 9.01 -12.22 -8.70
CA THR A 209 8.68 -13.33 -7.79
C THR A 209 8.19 -12.87 -6.43
N ALA A 210 8.63 -11.69 -5.97
CA ALA A 210 8.28 -11.14 -4.67
C ALA A 210 8.14 -9.61 -4.72
N ALA A 211 7.15 -9.08 -3.99
CA ALA A 211 7.04 -7.65 -3.73
C ALA A 211 8.25 -7.20 -2.89
N ARG A 212 8.85 -6.07 -3.26
CA ARG A 212 9.93 -5.41 -2.52
C ARG A 212 9.56 -4.02 -2.04
N SER A 213 8.40 -3.52 -2.47
CA SER A 213 7.90 -2.21 -2.10
C SER A 213 6.37 -2.14 -2.15
N PHE A 214 5.82 -1.17 -1.42
CA PHE A 214 4.41 -0.81 -1.40
C PHE A 214 4.27 0.71 -1.24
N LEU A 215 3.72 1.35 -2.26
CA LEU A 215 3.34 2.75 -2.27
C LEU A 215 1.86 2.89 -1.91
N PHE A 216 1.56 3.59 -0.83
CA PHE A 216 0.22 3.84 -0.31
C PHE A 216 -0.09 5.34 -0.35
N PHE A 217 -1.23 5.70 -0.92
CA PHE A 217 -1.61 7.10 -1.12
C PHE A 217 -3.12 7.25 -1.27
N THR A 218 -3.61 8.50 -1.35
CA THR A 218 -5.04 8.79 -1.43
C THR A 218 -5.39 9.59 -2.70
N THR A 219 -6.66 9.94 -2.88
CA THR A 219 -7.08 10.80 -4.00
C THR A 219 -6.44 12.19 -3.96
N ASN A 220 -5.97 12.62 -2.80
CA ASN A 220 -5.43 13.96 -2.56
C ASN A 220 -3.91 14.02 -2.82
N THR A 221 -3.27 12.92 -3.18
CA THR A 221 -1.83 12.86 -3.41
C THR A 221 -1.48 13.31 -4.83
N GLU A 222 -0.78 14.43 -4.94
CA GLU A 222 -0.19 14.93 -6.21
C GLU A 222 1.33 14.73 -6.18
N PHE A 223 1.85 13.83 -7.01
CA PHE A 223 3.27 13.44 -6.95
C PHE A 223 4.22 14.52 -7.46
N CYS A 224 3.74 15.47 -8.26
CA CYS A 224 4.45 16.70 -8.62
C CYS A 224 4.65 17.67 -7.45
N MET A 225 3.88 17.53 -6.36
CA MET A 225 3.99 18.34 -5.13
C MET A 225 4.38 17.51 -3.91
N THR A 226 4.63 16.20 -4.07
CA THR A 226 4.94 15.29 -2.97
C THR A 226 6.40 14.85 -3.03
N ALA A 227 7.08 14.82 -1.89
CA ALA A 227 8.43 14.29 -1.75
C ALA A 227 8.49 13.13 -0.74
N LEU A 228 9.54 12.32 -0.79
CA LEU A 228 9.89 11.44 0.34
C LEU A 228 10.31 12.32 1.53
N ALA A 229 9.86 11.99 2.74
CA ALA A 229 10.25 12.72 3.94
C ALA A 229 11.77 12.78 4.09
N GLY A 230 12.30 13.94 4.47
CA GLY A 230 13.72 14.24 4.45
C GLY A 230 14.20 14.81 3.12
N CYS A 231 13.50 14.55 2.01
CA CYS A 231 13.83 15.09 0.69
C CYS A 231 13.06 16.38 0.36
N SER A 232 13.67 17.23 -0.48
CA SER A 232 13.05 18.47 -0.96
C SER A 232 12.58 18.42 -2.41
N GLN A 233 12.93 17.37 -3.15
CA GLN A 233 12.56 17.22 -4.55
C GLN A 233 11.25 16.43 -4.68
N PRO A 234 10.27 16.93 -5.46
CA PRO A 234 9.08 16.17 -5.74
C PRO A 234 9.37 14.85 -6.47
N LEU A 235 8.46 13.89 -6.31
CA LEU A 235 8.58 12.54 -6.88
C LEU A 235 8.31 12.51 -8.37
N ARG A 236 7.59 13.51 -8.89
CA ARG A 236 7.44 13.75 -10.33
C ARG A 236 7.74 15.19 -10.66
N ARG A 237 8.14 15.43 -11.90
CA ARG A 237 8.17 16.79 -12.44
C ARG A 237 6.78 17.10 -12.98
N GLU A 238 6.35 18.35 -12.79
CA GLU A 238 5.26 18.89 -13.58
C GLU A 238 5.74 18.89 -15.04
N GLU A 239 5.25 17.95 -15.84
CA GLU A 239 5.45 18.02 -17.28
C GLU A 239 4.53 19.13 -17.79
N ASP A 240 5.07 20.05 -18.59
CA ASP A 240 4.29 21.11 -19.24
C ASP A 240 3.09 20.47 -19.96
N VAL A 241 1.88 20.87 -19.53
CA VAL A 241 0.58 20.46 -20.07
C VAL A 241 0.53 20.47 -21.60
#